data_AF-A0A958DGH8-F1
#
_entry.id   AF-A0A958DGH8-F1
#
_cell.length_a   1.000
_cell.length_b   1.000
_cell.length_c   1.000
_cell.angle_alpha   90.00
_cell.angle_beta   90.00
_cell.angle_gamma   90.00
#
_symmetry.space_group_name_H-M   'P 1'
#
loop_
_entity.id
_entity.type
_entity.pdbx_description
1 polymer ?
#
loop_
_entity_poly.entity_id
_entity_poly.type
_entity_poly.pdbx_seq_one_letter_code
_entity_poly.pdbx_strand_id
1 'polypeptide(L)'
;HLLPQSDGTMGEFQYYFAQREALETIIYLYDVIGVQDKFDLMRFDSSGVVSTGMFDESWRRFVIKMATGAGKTKVMSLALAWSFYHKLYEPGSDLSRNFLVIAPNIIVLDRIYKDFSGLRIFFDDPVIPDNGTDGRNWRDDFQLTLHLQDEVRITHPTGNIFLTNIHRVYAGDDIPASPDDENTMDYFLGKRPTGATTDSKVDLGMIVRD
;
A
#
# COMPACT_ATOMS: atom_id res chain seq x y z
N HIS A 1 5.13 -8.16 23.46
CA HIS A 1 3.85 -8.89 23.51
C HIS A 1 4.13 -10.38 23.65
N LEU A 2 3.49 -11.05 24.61
CA LEU A 2 3.60 -12.51 24.74
C LEU A 2 2.59 -13.19 23.82
N LEU A 3 3.05 -14.11 22.98
CA LEU A 3 2.21 -14.92 22.09
C LEU A 3 2.39 -16.41 22.37
N PRO A 4 1.33 -17.22 22.20
CA PRO A 4 1.43 -18.66 22.33
C PRO A 4 2.32 -19.24 21.22
N GLN A 5 3.30 -20.06 21.61
CA GLN A 5 4.13 -20.84 20.72
C GLN A 5 3.47 -22.19 20.41
N SER A 6 3.97 -22.88 19.37
CA SER A 6 3.45 -24.19 18.94
C SER A 6 3.60 -25.30 19.99
N ASP A 7 4.48 -25.12 20.97
CA ASP A 7 4.69 -26.03 22.09
C ASP A 7 3.81 -25.71 23.33
N GLY A 8 2.92 -24.71 23.20
CA GLY A 8 2.03 -24.25 24.27
C GLY A 8 2.68 -23.30 25.28
N THR A 9 3.96 -22.94 25.10
CA THR A 9 4.61 -21.91 25.94
C THR A 9 4.24 -20.50 25.46
N MET A 10 4.37 -19.51 26.34
CA MET A 10 4.24 -18.10 25.97
C MET A 10 5.62 -17.55 25.65
N GLY A 11 5.81 -17.11 24.41
CA GLY A 11 7.05 -16.50 23.94
C GLY A 11 6.89 -15.01 23.74
N GLU A 12 7.96 -14.26 23.94
CA GLU A 12 8.00 -12.86 23.50
C GLU A 12 8.03 -12.81 21.97
N PHE A 13 7.03 -12.16 21.38
CA PHE A 13 7.01 -11.92 19.94
C PHE A 13 8.15 -10.98 19.55
N GLN A 14 8.88 -11.36 18.50
CA GLN A 14 9.87 -10.51 17.87
C GLN A 14 9.70 -10.53 16.36
N TYR A 15 9.74 -9.35 15.75
CA TYR A 15 9.84 -9.24 14.30
C TYR A 15 11.21 -9.73 13.83
N TYR A 16 11.21 -10.44 12.69
CA TYR A 16 12.47 -10.84 12.06
C TYR A 16 13.27 -9.61 11.66
N PHE A 17 14.61 -9.72 11.68
CA PHE A 17 15.52 -8.63 11.30
C PHE A 17 15.13 -7.98 9.96
N ALA A 18 14.91 -8.79 8.92
CA ALA A 18 14.55 -8.26 7.59
C ALA A 18 13.21 -7.51 7.56
N GLN A 19 12.27 -7.81 8.45
CA GLN A 19 11.00 -7.09 8.56
C GLN A 19 11.19 -5.74 9.25
N ARG A 20 11.99 -5.73 10.31
CA ARG A 20 12.38 -4.53 11.04
C ARG A 20 13.19 -3.58 10.16
N GLU A 21 14.25 -4.09 9.55
CA GLU A 21 15.14 -3.34 8.66
C GLU A 21 14.35 -2.68 7.52
N ALA A 22 13.41 -3.41 6.90
CA ALA A 22 12.56 -2.87 5.84
C ALA A 22 11.73 -1.67 6.30
N LEU A 23 11.05 -1.77 7.46
CA LEU A 23 10.22 -0.68 7.98
C LEU A 23 11.08 0.48 8.52
N GLU A 24 12.07 0.17 9.36
CA GLU A 24 12.98 1.15 9.96
C GLU A 24 13.70 1.97 8.88
N THR A 25 14.05 1.36 7.74
CA THR A 25 14.64 2.07 6.59
C THR A 25 13.65 3.06 5.97
N ILE A 26 12.38 2.69 5.78
CA ILE A 26 11.34 3.62 5.28
C ILE A 26 11.22 4.82 6.22
N ILE A 27 11.10 4.55 7.52
CA ILE A 27 10.95 5.58 8.56
C ILE A 27 12.17 6.50 8.57
N TYR A 28 13.38 5.93 8.55
CA TYR A 28 14.61 6.71 8.53
C TYR A 28 14.71 7.61 7.28
N LEU A 29 14.36 7.08 6.10
CA LEU A 29 14.37 7.85 4.86
C LEU A 29 13.34 8.99 4.86
N TYR A 30 12.18 8.78 5.50
CA TYR A 30 11.14 9.79 5.62
C TYR A 30 11.45 10.80 6.73
N ASP A 31 11.54 10.37 7.99
CA ASP A 31 11.54 11.25 9.17
C ASP A 31 12.90 11.92 9.39
N VAL A 32 13.99 11.17 9.19
CA VAL A 32 15.34 11.64 9.52
C VAL A 32 16.00 12.30 8.34
N ILE A 33 15.92 11.64 7.19
CA ILE A 33 16.53 12.12 5.95
C ILE A 33 15.67 13.18 5.27
N GLY A 34 14.34 13.08 5.38
CA GLY A 34 13.43 14.00 4.70
C GLY A 34 13.38 13.82 3.19
N VAL A 35 13.58 12.60 2.66
CA VAL A 35 13.52 12.33 1.20
C VAL A 35 12.22 12.90 0.64
N GLN A 36 12.26 13.76 -0.36
CA GLN A 36 11.07 14.24 -1.07
C GLN A 36 10.89 13.54 -2.41
N ASP A 37 12.00 13.23 -3.09
CA ASP A 37 11.96 12.67 -4.44
C ASP A 37 13.17 11.78 -4.74
N LYS A 38 13.31 11.40 -6.01
CA LYS A 38 14.42 10.56 -6.50
C LYS A 38 15.79 11.22 -6.36
N PHE A 39 15.90 12.55 -6.40
CA PHE A 39 17.18 13.25 -6.30
C PHE A 39 17.78 13.07 -4.91
N ASP A 40 16.96 13.13 -3.87
CA ASP A 40 17.39 12.87 -2.49
C ASP A 40 17.87 11.42 -2.29
N LEU A 41 17.30 10.47 -3.04
CA LEU A 41 17.70 9.07 -2.98
C LEU A 41 19.00 8.78 -3.74
N MET A 42 19.33 9.56 -4.78
CA MET A 42 20.54 9.33 -5.59
C MET A 42 21.82 9.33 -4.76
N ARG A 43 21.88 10.10 -3.67
CA ARG A 43 23.07 10.17 -2.80
C ARG A 43 23.40 8.86 -2.10
N PHE A 44 22.47 7.91 -2.08
CA PHE A 44 22.66 6.56 -1.54
C PHE A 44 23.06 5.54 -2.62
N ASP A 45 23.08 5.92 -3.90
CA ASP A 45 23.61 5.05 -4.95
C ASP A 45 25.14 4.99 -4.88
N SER A 46 25.68 3.91 -4.33
CA SER A 46 27.11 3.63 -4.35
C SER A 46 27.58 3.00 -5.66
N SER A 47 26.67 2.54 -6.53
CA SER A 47 27.01 1.84 -7.76
C SER A 47 27.42 2.79 -8.89
N GLY A 48 26.91 4.03 -8.86
CA GLY A 48 27.09 5.02 -9.94
C GLY A 48 26.37 4.63 -11.23
N VAL A 49 25.55 3.57 -11.21
CA VAL A 49 24.81 3.07 -12.37
C VAL A 49 23.48 3.80 -12.51
N VAL A 50 22.95 4.39 -11.43
CA VAL A 50 21.62 4.99 -11.41
C VAL A 50 21.71 6.45 -11.85
N SER A 51 20.92 6.83 -12.86
CA SER A 51 20.74 8.24 -13.23
C SER A 51 19.28 8.67 -13.04
N THR A 52 19.05 9.94 -12.72
CA THR A 52 17.69 10.49 -12.55
C THR A 52 16.81 10.36 -13.78
N GLY A 53 17.41 10.34 -14.97
CA GLY A 53 16.70 10.14 -16.23
C GLY A 53 16.15 8.73 -16.42
N MET A 54 16.49 7.76 -15.56
CA MET A 54 15.92 6.42 -15.57
C MET A 54 14.52 6.34 -14.95
N PHE A 55 14.05 7.42 -14.33
CA PHE A 55 12.75 7.49 -13.66
C PHE A 55 12.02 8.73 -14.15
N ASP A 56 10.82 8.58 -14.69
CA ASP A 56 10.03 9.72 -15.16
C ASP A 56 9.32 10.42 -14.00
N GLU A 57 9.26 9.76 -12.84
CA GLU A 57 8.47 10.23 -11.72
C GLU A 57 9.14 11.33 -10.92
N SER A 58 8.33 12.27 -10.44
CA SER A 58 8.73 13.37 -9.56
C SER A 58 8.26 13.19 -8.10
N TRP A 59 7.55 12.10 -7.81
CA TRP A 59 6.99 11.83 -6.49
C TRP A 59 7.86 10.84 -5.71
N ARG A 60 7.79 10.92 -4.38
CA ARG A 60 8.47 9.99 -3.46
C ARG A 60 8.06 8.56 -3.76
N ARG A 61 9.03 7.71 -4.08
CA ARG A 61 8.84 6.28 -4.30
C ARG A 61 9.88 5.49 -3.53
N PHE A 62 9.43 4.59 -2.66
CA PHE A 62 10.29 3.62 -1.99
C PHE A 62 10.05 2.23 -2.55
N VAL A 63 11.14 1.49 -2.78
CA VAL A 63 11.11 0.12 -3.29
C VAL A 63 11.87 -0.76 -2.31
N ILE A 64 11.18 -1.76 -1.76
CA ILE A 64 11.77 -2.71 -0.82
C ILE A 64 11.91 -4.06 -1.53
N LYS A 65 13.15 -4.54 -1.65
CA LYS A 65 13.43 -5.86 -2.20
C LYS A 65 13.41 -6.90 -1.08
N MET A 66 12.44 -7.80 -1.12
CA MET A 66 12.29 -8.86 -0.11
C MET A 66 12.07 -10.23 -0.74
N ALA A 67 12.74 -11.25 -0.20
CA ALA A 67 12.58 -12.64 -0.60
C ALA A 67 11.13 -13.13 -0.39
N THR A 68 10.71 -14.13 -1.16
CA THR A 68 9.41 -14.81 -0.95
C THR A 68 9.45 -15.57 0.37
N GLY A 69 8.38 -15.47 1.17
CA GLY A 69 8.32 -16.03 2.52
C GLY A 69 8.83 -15.11 3.64
N ALA A 70 9.55 -14.02 3.33
CA ALA A 70 10.12 -13.11 4.35
C ALA A 70 9.08 -12.24 5.12
N GLY A 71 7.79 -12.36 4.80
CA GLY A 71 6.72 -11.59 5.45
C GLY A 71 6.43 -10.23 4.82
N LYS A 72 6.50 -10.11 3.49
CA LYS A 72 6.13 -8.88 2.76
C LYS A 72 4.78 -8.27 3.18
N THR A 73 3.75 -9.11 3.35
CA THR A 73 2.43 -8.66 3.78
C THR A 73 2.46 -8.03 5.19
N LYS A 74 3.31 -8.55 6.08
CA LYS A 74 3.47 -8.04 7.44
C LYS A 74 4.22 -6.70 7.48
N VAL A 75 5.23 -6.53 6.63
CA VAL A 75 5.89 -5.22 6.45
C VAL A 75 4.91 -4.20 5.86
N MET A 76 4.04 -4.64 4.94
CA MET A 76 2.99 -3.78 4.40
C MET A 76 2.00 -3.33 5.47
N SER A 77 1.50 -4.21 6.34
CA SER A 77 0.59 -3.80 7.43
C SER A 77 1.26 -2.84 8.41
N LEU A 78 2.53 -3.09 8.77
CA LEU A 78 3.33 -2.17 9.58
C LEU A 78 3.46 -0.78 8.94
N ALA A 79 3.76 -0.71 7.63
CA ALA A 79 3.90 0.56 6.92
C ALA A 79 2.58 1.34 6.85
N LEU A 80 1.45 0.66 6.64
CA LEU A 80 0.13 1.29 6.65
C LEU A 80 -0.25 1.80 8.04
N ALA A 81 0.02 1.02 9.09
CA ALA A 81 -0.23 1.43 10.47
C ALA A 81 0.64 2.64 10.86
N TRP A 82 1.93 2.61 10.52
CA TRP A 82 2.83 3.74 10.72
C TRP A 82 2.34 4.98 9.97
N SER A 83 2.01 4.89 8.68
CA SER A 83 1.48 6.03 7.92
C SER A 83 0.22 6.61 8.55
N PHE A 84 -0.69 5.75 9.01
CA PHE A 84 -1.94 6.17 9.64
C PHE A 84 -1.67 6.99 10.90
N TYR A 85 -0.85 6.47 11.82
CA TYR A 85 -0.56 7.14 13.08
C TYR A 85 0.37 8.34 12.95
N HIS A 86 1.33 8.29 12.03
CA HIS A 86 2.17 9.44 11.74
C HIS A 86 1.30 10.61 11.24
N LYS A 87 0.33 10.36 10.35
CA LYS A 87 -0.63 11.40 9.96
C LYS A 87 -1.58 11.83 11.09
N LEU A 88 -1.95 10.92 11.99
CA LEU A 88 -2.87 11.24 13.09
C LEU A 88 -2.21 12.06 14.19
N TYR A 89 -0.97 11.74 14.55
CA TYR A 89 -0.35 12.25 15.77
C TYR A 89 0.84 13.19 15.53
N GLU A 90 1.50 13.14 14.36
CA GLU A 90 2.64 14.02 14.08
C GLU A 90 2.18 15.29 13.36
N PRO A 91 2.39 16.48 13.95
CA PRO A 91 2.03 17.74 13.32
C PRO A 91 2.78 17.95 12.01
N GLY A 92 2.06 18.31 10.94
CA GLY A 92 2.68 18.58 9.64
C GLY A 92 3.06 17.33 8.84
N SER A 93 2.65 16.13 9.27
CA SER A 93 2.82 14.91 8.48
C SER A 93 2.10 15.01 7.13
N ASP A 94 2.83 14.72 6.05
CA ASP A 94 2.30 14.64 4.68
C ASP A 94 1.81 13.23 4.31
N LEU A 95 1.85 12.28 5.25
CA LEU A 95 1.35 10.93 5.02
C LEU A 95 -0.17 10.89 4.95
N SER A 96 -0.71 9.74 4.53
CA SER A 96 -2.15 9.54 4.36
C SER A 96 -2.71 8.53 5.36
N ARG A 97 -4.03 8.63 5.57
CA ARG A 97 -4.87 7.65 6.28
C ARG A 97 -5.76 6.87 5.30
N ASN A 98 -5.64 7.14 4.01
CA ASN A 98 -6.31 6.45 2.91
C ASN A 98 -5.25 5.75 2.05
N PHE A 99 -5.48 4.48 1.74
CA PHE A 99 -4.47 3.60 1.15
C PHE A 99 -5.01 2.88 -0.07
N LEU A 100 -4.21 2.80 -1.13
CA LEU A 100 -4.49 1.96 -2.29
C LEU A 100 -3.46 0.82 -2.34
N VAL A 101 -3.95 -0.42 -2.21
CA VAL A 101 -3.15 -1.63 -2.30
C VAL A 101 -3.46 -2.32 -3.63
N ILE A 102 -2.45 -2.44 -4.48
CA ILE A 102 -2.58 -3.03 -5.82
C ILE A 102 -1.85 -4.37 -5.86
N ALA A 103 -2.61 -5.45 -6.02
CA ALA A 103 -2.10 -6.80 -6.23
C ALA A 103 -1.73 -7.03 -7.71
N PRO A 104 -0.72 -7.86 -8.01
CA PRO A 104 -0.33 -8.16 -9.39
C PRO A 104 -1.32 -9.05 -10.13
N ASN A 105 -2.15 -9.82 -9.43
CA ASN A 105 -3.16 -10.70 -10.02
C ASN A 105 -4.23 -11.07 -8.99
N ILE A 106 -5.28 -11.74 -9.44
CA ILE A 106 -6.44 -12.12 -8.61
C ILE A 106 -6.08 -13.10 -7.48
N ILE A 107 -5.09 -13.96 -7.68
CA ILE A 107 -4.67 -14.96 -6.68
C ILE A 107 -4.00 -14.25 -5.49
N VAL A 108 -3.11 -13.30 -5.78
CA VAL A 108 -2.46 -12.49 -4.73
C VAL A 108 -3.47 -11.55 -4.08
N LEU A 109 -4.43 -11.01 -4.85
CA LEU A 109 -5.52 -10.19 -4.34
C LEU A 109 -6.31 -10.93 -3.26
N ASP A 110 -6.79 -12.14 -3.57
CA ASP A 110 -7.58 -12.96 -2.64
C ASP A 110 -6.80 -13.28 -1.36
N ARG A 111 -5.49 -13.51 -1.47
CA ARG A 111 -4.63 -13.73 -0.28
C ARG A 111 -4.55 -12.48 0.59
N ILE A 112 -4.26 -11.31 -0.01
CA ILE A 112 -4.19 -10.05 0.74
C ILE A 112 -5.56 -9.74 1.35
N TYR A 113 -6.65 -9.97 0.61
CA TYR A 113 -8.00 -9.77 1.12
C TYR A 113 -8.25 -10.63 2.36
N LYS A 114 -7.90 -11.91 2.34
CA LYS A 114 -8.04 -12.80 3.50
C LYS A 114 -7.22 -12.33 4.70
N ASP A 115 -5.98 -11.90 4.48
CA ASP A 115 -5.09 -11.39 5.52
C ASP A 115 -5.65 -10.09 6.15
N PHE A 116 -6.21 -9.20 5.33
CA PHE A 116 -6.72 -7.89 5.75
C PHE A 116 -8.19 -7.88 6.18
N SER A 117 -8.95 -8.93 5.86
CA SER A 117 -10.37 -9.02 6.18
C SER A 117 -10.59 -8.95 7.68
N GLY A 118 -11.50 -8.06 8.10
CA GLY A 118 -11.74 -7.76 9.51
C GLY A 118 -10.55 -7.09 10.22
N LEU A 119 -9.60 -6.53 9.46
CA LEU A 119 -8.34 -5.95 9.96
C LEU A 119 -7.49 -6.91 10.80
N ARG A 120 -7.69 -8.23 10.66
CA ARG A 120 -7.04 -9.25 11.50
C ARG A 120 -5.53 -9.13 11.56
N ILE A 121 -4.88 -8.89 10.42
CA ILE A 121 -3.41 -8.68 10.36
C ILE A 121 -2.89 -7.53 11.24
N PHE A 122 -3.73 -6.56 11.61
CA PHE A 122 -3.33 -5.44 12.47
C PHE A 122 -3.51 -5.72 13.96
N PHE A 123 -4.35 -6.70 14.33
CA PHE A 123 -4.68 -7.01 15.72
C PHE A 123 -4.13 -8.37 16.18
N ASP A 124 -4.07 -9.36 15.28
CA ASP A 124 -3.49 -10.68 15.57
C ASP A 124 -1.97 -10.59 15.68
N ASP A 125 -1.37 -9.71 14.88
CA ASP A 125 0.03 -9.32 15.01
C ASP A 125 0.13 -8.11 15.94
N PRO A 126 1.23 -7.97 16.72
CA PRO A 126 1.43 -6.83 17.60
C PRO A 126 1.88 -5.59 16.82
N VAL A 127 1.10 -5.20 15.81
CA VAL A 127 1.28 -4.00 14.98
C VAL A 127 0.79 -2.76 15.72
N ILE A 128 -0.32 -2.89 16.47
CA ILE A 128 -0.96 -1.78 17.18
C ILE A 128 -0.74 -1.93 18.69
N PRO A 129 -0.17 -0.92 19.37
CA PRO A 129 -0.05 -0.90 20.82
C PRO A 129 -1.40 -0.94 21.54
N ASP A 130 -1.41 -1.32 22.82
CA ASP A 130 -2.61 -1.20 23.65
C ASP A 130 -2.95 0.28 23.93
N ASN A 131 -4.24 0.58 24.15
CA ASN A 131 -4.67 1.92 24.57
C ASN A 131 -4.01 2.32 25.89
N GLY A 132 -3.69 3.60 26.03
CA GLY A 132 -2.96 4.15 27.17
C GLY A 132 -1.44 4.08 27.04
N THR A 133 -0.91 3.33 26.07
CA THR A 133 0.53 3.40 25.72
C THR A 133 0.86 4.82 25.28
N ASP A 134 1.85 5.45 25.93
CA ASP A 134 2.23 6.85 25.73
C ASP A 134 1.06 7.85 25.82
N GLY A 135 0.02 7.52 26.59
CA GLY A 135 -1.16 8.37 26.77
C GLY A 135 -2.06 8.49 25.54
N ARG A 136 -1.91 7.61 24.54
CA ARG A 136 -2.69 7.59 23.30
C ARG A 136 -3.66 6.41 23.26
N ASN A 137 -4.77 6.55 22.52
CA ASN A 137 -5.79 5.52 22.38
C ASN A 137 -5.61 4.74 21.08
N TRP A 138 -4.43 4.13 20.90
CA TRP A 138 -4.01 3.48 19.65
C TRP A 138 -5.10 2.60 19.01
N ARG A 139 -5.61 1.58 19.71
CA ARG A 139 -6.62 0.66 19.15
C ARG A 139 -7.95 1.35 18.84
N ASP A 140 -8.39 2.28 19.68
CA ASP A 140 -9.67 2.97 19.47
C ASP A 140 -9.58 3.94 18.29
N ASP A 141 -8.42 4.59 18.13
CA ASP A 141 -8.14 5.52 17.05
C ASP A 141 -7.97 4.80 15.69
N PHE A 142 -7.62 3.50 15.70
CA PHE A 142 -7.38 2.70 14.50
C PHE A 142 -8.66 2.22 13.81
N GLN A 143 -9.41 3.16 13.24
CA GLN A 143 -10.63 2.88 12.50
C GLN A 143 -10.34 2.84 11.00
N LEU A 144 -10.08 1.63 10.46
CA LEU A 144 -9.91 1.40 9.03
C LEU A 144 -11.06 0.58 8.43
N THR A 145 -11.43 0.87 7.19
CA THR A 145 -12.38 0.09 6.41
C THR A 145 -11.71 -0.46 5.16
N LEU A 146 -11.77 -1.78 4.98
CA LEU A 146 -11.27 -2.45 3.77
C LEU A 146 -12.37 -2.46 2.70
N HIS A 147 -12.08 -1.88 1.53
CA HIS A 147 -12.94 -1.89 0.36
C HIS A 147 -12.34 -2.80 -0.70
N LEU A 148 -13.12 -3.77 -1.18
CA LEU A 148 -12.69 -4.67 -2.25
C LEU A 148 -13.29 -4.21 -3.58
N GLN A 149 -12.42 -3.86 -4.52
CA GLN A 149 -12.80 -3.62 -5.93
C GLN A 149 -14.02 -2.68 -6.09
N ASP A 150 -15.15 -3.19 -6.59
CA ASP A 150 -16.36 -2.42 -6.91
C ASP A 150 -17.27 -2.19 -5.68
N GLU A 151 -16.98 -2.83 -4.55
CA GLU A 151 -17.76 -2.70 -3.31
C GLU A 151 -17.28 -1.50 -2.47
N VAL A 152 -17.07 -0.37 -3.12
CA VAL A 152 -16.65 0.85 -2.44
C VAL A 152 -17.88 1.55 -1.86
N ARG A 153 -17.99 1.52 -0.54
CA ARG A 153 -18.94 2.36 0.21
C ARG A 153 -18.14 3.22 1.17
N ILE A 154 -17.69 4.38 0.70
CA ILE A 154 -16.97 5.33 1.54
C ILE A 154 -17.92 5.85 2.61
N THR A 155 -17.78 5.33 3.83
CA THR A 155 -18.55 5.78 5.01
C THR A 155 -17.84 6.90 5.75
N HIS A 156 -16.51 6.98 5.63
CA HIS A 156 -15.68 7.97 6.31
C HIS A 156 -14.66 8.59 5.34
N PRO A 157 -14.36 9.89 5.49
CA PRO A 157 -13.40 10.59 4.62
C PRO A 157 -11.97 10.05 4.78
N THR A 158 -11.65 9.44 5.92
CA THR A 158 -10.33 8.88 6.21
C THR A 158 -10.44 7.50 6.81
N GLY A 159 -9.37 6.72 6.69
CA GLY A 159 -9.30 5.38 7.25
C GLY A 159 -9.81 4.34 6.25
N ASN A 160 -9.43 4.46 4.98
CA ASN A 160 -9.88 3.55 3.94
C ASN A 160 -8.69 2.77 3.36
N ILE A 161 -8.83 1.46 3.20
CA ILE A 161 -7.91 0.62 2.41
C ILE A 161 -8.67 0.14 1.18
N PHE A 162 -8.29 0.61 0.01
CA PHE A 162 -8.79 0.13 -1.28
C PHE A 162 -7.90 -0.99 -1.78
N LEU A 163 -8.46 -2.19 -1.92
CA LEU A 163 -7.73 -3.36 -2.40
C LEU A 163 -8.20 -3.71 -3.82
N THR A 164 -7.26 -3.62 -4.77
CA THR A 164 -7.51 -3.89 -6.19
C THR A 164 -6.35 -4.66 -6.82
N ASN A 165 -6.46 -5.02 -8.10
CA ASN A 165 -5.37 -5.61 -8.87
C ASN A 165 -4.97 -4.74 -10.06
N ILE A 166 -3.75 -4.95 -10.55
CA ILE A 166 -3.13 -4.13 -11.60
C ILE A 166 -3.94 -4.10 -12.90
N HIS A 167 -4.59 -5.21 -13.27
CA HIS A 167 -5.39 -5.27 -14.49
C HIS A 167 -6.61 -4.36 -14.44
N ARG A 168 -7.22 -4.18 -13.25
CA ARG A 168 -8.34 -3.24 -13.07
C ARG A 168 -7.91 -1.78 -13.10
N VAL A 169 -6.70 -1.48 -12.61
CA VAL A 169 -6.17 -0.11 -12.65
C VAL A 169 -5.97 0.34 -14.09
N TYR A 170 -5.42 -0.53 -14.95
CA TYR A 170 -5.21 -0.23 -16.37
C TYR A 170 -6.42 -0.50 -17.27
N ALA A 171 -7.43 -1.25 -16.81
CA ALA A 171 -8.69 -1.40 -17.56
C ALA A 171 -9.50 -0.10 -17.63
N GLY A 172 -9.17 0.91 -16.79
CA GLY A 172 -9.71 2.26 -16.89
C GLY A 172 -9.17 3.07 -18.09
N ASP A 173 -8.10 2.61 -18.74
CA ASP A 173 -7.57 3.20 -19.97
C ASP A 173 -8.34 2.69 -21.20
N ASP A 174 -9.67 2.72 -21.12
CA ASP A 174 -10.51 2.81 -22.30
C ASP A 174 -10.39 4.23 -22.89
N ILE A 175 -9.16 4.60 -23.28
CA ILE A 175 -8.91 5.80 -24.07
C ILE A 175 -9.80 5.66 -25.30
N PRO A 176 -10.76 6.58 -25.53
CA PRO A 176 -11.55 6.53 -26.74
C PRO A 176 -10.58 6.64 -27.90
N ALA A 177 -10.53 5.60 -28.75
CA ALA A 177 -9.60 5.54 -29.85
C ALA A 177 -9.69 6.84 -30.67
N SER A 178 -8.54 7.45 -30.90
CA SER A 178 -8.39 8.71 -31.60
C SER A 178 -7.85 8.47 -33.02
N PRO A 179 -8.23 9.30 -34.02
CA PRO A 179 -7.55 9.29 -35.31
C PRO A 179 -6.05 9.58 -35.21
N ASP A 180 -5.61 10.20 -34.12
CA ASP A 180 -4.23 10.63 -33.87
C ASP A 180 -3.39 9.59 -33.10
N ASP A 181 -3.94 8.40 -32.79
CA ASP A 181 -3.22 7.35 -32.10
C ASP A 181 -2.14 6.71 -33.00
N GLU A 182 -0.97 6.36 -32.44
CA GLU A 182 0.09 5.66 -33.17
C GLU A 182 -0.39 4.34 -33.80
N ASN A 183 -1.43 3.73 -33.21
CA ASN A 183 -2.12 2.56 -33.75
C ASN A 183 -3.63 2.81 -33.88
N THR A 184 -4.07 3.17 -35.08
CA THR A 184 -5.47 3.50 -35.38
C THR A 184 -6.39 2.28 -35.54
N MET A 185 -5.92 1.04 -35.28
CA MET A 185 -6.73 -0.16 -35.46
C MET A 185 -8.01 -0.13 -34.64
N ASP A 186 -7.94 0.30 -33.37
CA ASP A 186 -9.10 0.33 -32.48
C ASP A 186 -10.08 1.46 -32.84
N TYR A 187 -9.62 2.53 -33.52
CA TYR A 187 -10.47 3.60 -34.06
C TYR A 187 -11.32 3.09 -35.25
N PHE A 188 -10.73 2.29 -36.13
CA PHE A 188 -11.44 1.80 -37.33
C PHE A 188 -12.19 0.47 -37.12
N LEU A 189 -11.68 -0.42 -36.28
CA LEU A 189 -12.24 -1.77 -36.08
C LEU A 189 -13.14 -1.88 -34.84
N GLY A 190 -13.13 -0.85 -33.98
CA GLY A 190 -13.77 -0.88 -32.67
C GLY A 190 -13.02 -1.79 -31.69
N LYS A 191 -13.42 -1.72 -30.41
CA LYS A 191 -12.83 -2.58 -29.37
C LYS A 191 -13.06 -4.05 -29.70
N ARG A 192 -12.00 -4.84 -29.56
CA ARG A 192 -12.10 -6.31 -29.65
C ARG A 192 -13.11 -6.79 -28.60
N PRO A 193 -13.99 -7.74 -28.92
CA PRO A 193 -14.94 -8.26 -27.94
C PRO A 193 -14.18 -8.93 -26.81
N THR A 194 -14.12 -8.24 -25.66
CA THR A 194 -13.65 -8.82 -24.40
C THR A 194 -14.77 -9.70 -23.87
N GLY A 195 -14.48 -10.98 -23.63
CA GLY A 195 -15.40 -11.88 -22.96
C GLY A 195 -15.90 -11.26 -21.64
N ALA A 196 -17.14 -11.58 -21.26
CA ALA A 196 -17.86 -10.96 -20.15
C ALA A 196 -17.05 -10.95 -18.84
N THR A 197 -16.32 -9.86 -18.57
CA THR A 197 -15.69 -9.57 -17.27
C THR A 197 -15.41 -8.07 -17.13
N THR A 198 -16.03 -7.48 -16.09
CA THR A 198 -15.65 -6.28 -15.33
C THR A 198 -15.57 -4.94 -16.07
N ASP A 199 -16.73 -4.36 -16.40
CA ASP A 199 -16.89 -2.90 -16.46
C ASP A 199 -16.75 -2.32 -15.04
N SER A 200 -15.65 -1.62 -14.75
CA SER A 200 -15.45 -0.89 -13.49
C SER A 200 -16.19 0.45 -13.57
N LYS A 201 -17.17 0.69 -12.69
CA LYS A 201 -17.92 1.96 -12.63
C LYS A 201 -17.26 3.04 -11.75
N VAL A 202 -16.13 2.73 -11.12
CA VAL A 202 -15.51 3.60 -10.10
C VAL A 202 -14.12 4.03 -10.57
N ASP A 203 -13.94 5.34 -10.77
CA ASP A 203 -12.64 5.96 -10.99
C ASP A 203 -11.89 6.08 -9.66
N LEU A 204 -10.93 5.17 -9.47
CA LEU A 204 -10.07 5.12 -8.27
C LEU A 204 -9.15 6.37 -8.16
N GLY A 205 -8.90 7.08 -9.27
CA GLY A 205 -8.07 8.29 -9.29
C GLY A 205 -8.68 9.47 -8.53
N MET A 206 -10.00 9.53 -8.41
CA MET A 206 -10.69 10.55 -7.60
C MET A 206 -10.71 10.24 -6.10
N ILE A 207 -10.55 8.97 -5.71
CA ILE A 207 -10.74 8.51 -4.32
C ILE A 207 -9.47 8.67 -3.47
N VAL A 208 -8.29 8.71 -4.08
CA VAL A 208 -7.00 8.71 -3.38
C VAL A 208 -6.44 10.12 -3.14
N ARG A 209 -7.12 11.18 -3.59
CA ARG A 209 -6.60 12.56 -3.57
C ARG A 209 -6.91 13.39 -2.31
N ASP A 210 -7.64 12.85 -1.33
CA ASP A 210 -8.00 13.53 -0.06
C ASP A 210 -7.49 12.81 1.21
#